data_AF-A0A401I7W6-F1
#
_entry.id   AF-A0A401I7W6-F1
#
_cell.length_a   1.000
_cell.length_b   1.000
_cell.length_c   1.000
_cell.angle_alpha   90.00
_cell.angle_beta   90.00
_cell.angle_gamma   90.00
#
_symmetry.space_group_name_H-M   'P 1'
#
loop_
_entity.id
_entity.type
_entity.pdbx_description
1 polymer ?
#
loop_
_entity_poly.entity_id
_entity_poly.type
_entity_poly.pdbx_seq_one_letter_code
_entity_poly.pdbx_strand_id
1 'polypeptide(L)' 'MTRTFTTEELSESLPPITSLIGKCEKAQAKLTEGTAQHSLLRNRIKALRVAEALILQALEPSKAQEPDERQEQPND' A
#
# COMPACT_ATOMS: atom_id res chain seq x y z
N MET A 1 -8.94 5.20 21.24
CA MET A 1 -7.70 5.93 20.87
C MET A 1 -7.18 5.35 19.57
N THR A 2 -7.12 6.13 18.50
CA THR A 2 -6.45 5.74 17.26
C THR A 2 -4.97 6.05 17.40
N ARG A 3 -4.11 5.01 17.30
CA ARG A 3 -2.66 5.17 17.34
C ARG A 3 -2.19 5.83 16.04
N THR A 4 -1.33 6.83 16.15
CA THR A 4 -0.59 7.43 15.03
C THR A 4 0.76 6.74 14.90
N PHE A 5 1.22 6.50 13.67
CA PHE A 5 2.53 5.92 13.37
C PHE A 5 3.49 7.00 12.88
N THR A 6 4.77 6.90 13.21
CA THR A 6 5.79 7.80 12.62
C THR A 6 6.16 7.37 11.20
N THR A 7 6.75 8.29 10.45
CA THR A 7 7.29 8.00 9.12
C THR A 7 8.35 6.89 9.18
N GLU A 8 9.20 6.85 10.22
CA GLU A 8 10.14 5.74 10.41
C GLU A 8 9.41 4.41 10.64
N GLU A 9 8.43 4.35 11.55
CA GLU A 9 7.67 3.11 11.82
C GLU A 9 6.99 2.57 10.55
N LEU A 10 6.42 3.48 9.74
CA LEU A 10 5.80 3.13 8.47
C LEU A 10 6.83 2.61 7.45
N SER A 11 7.97 3.30 7.29
CA SER A 11 9.03 2.89 6.38
C SER A 11 9.66 1.55 6.78
N GLU A 12 9.95 1.35 8.07
CA GLU A 12 10.51 0.12 8.61
C GLU A 12 9.56 -1.08 8.48
N SER A 13 8.26 -0.83 8.36
CA SER A 13 7.26 -1.88 8.14
C SER A 13 7.21 -2.40 6.70
N LEU A 14 7.72 -1.65 5.70
CA LEU A 14 7.68 -2.06 4.30
C LEU A 14 8.54 -3.32 4.01
N PRO A 15 9.83 -3.39 4.40
CA PRO A 15 10.66 -4.57 4.13
C PRO A 15 10.06 -5.91 4.60
N PRO A 16 9.54 -6.05 5.84
CA PRO A 16 8.92 -7.31 6.25
C PRO A 16 7.62 -7.62 5.49
N ILE A 17 6.83 -6.62 5.09
CA ILE A 17 5.61 -6.82 4.28
C ILE A 17 5.98 -7.34 2.89
N THR A 18 6.90 -6.68 2.19
CA THR A 18 7.36 -7.12 0.86
C THR A 18 7.98 -8.51 0.91
N SER A 19 8.76 -8.82 1.97
CA SER A 19 9.31 -10.16 2.20
C SER A 19 8.20 -11.21 2.40
N LEU A 20 7.15 -10.87 3.15
CA LEU A 20 6.02 -11.76 3.38
C LEU A 20 5.23 -12.02 2.10
N ILE A 21 5.01 -10.99 1.28
CA ILE A 21 4.39 -11.13 -0.04
C ILE A 21 5.19 -12.11 -0.89
N GLY A 22 6.50 -11.91 -1.03
CA GLY A 22 7.34 -12.80 -1.84
C GLY A 22 7.38 -14.24 -1.32
N LYS A 23 7.32 -14.45 0.00
CA LYS A 23 7.18 -15.77 0.61
C LYS A 23 5.83 -16.42 0.28
N CYS A 24 4.74 -15.65 0.34
CA CYS A 24 3.41 -16.14 -0.02
C CYS A 24 3.31 -16.46 -1.52
N GLU A 25 3.87 -15.64 -2.40
CA GLU A 25 3.89 -15.88 -3.86
C GLU A 25 4.67 -17.16 -4.19
N LYS A 26 5.86 -17.34 -3.61
CA LYS A 26 6.67 -18.58 -3.78
C LYS A 26 5.97 -19.82 -3.24
N ALA A 27 5.26 -19.71 -2.12
CA ALA A 27 4.49 -20.81 -1.56
C ALA A 27 3.26 -21.12 -2.43
N GLN A 28 2.55 -20.10 -2.91
CA GLN A 28 1.38 -20.25 -3.76
C GLN A 28 1.72 -20.94 -5.08
N ALA A 29 2.85 -20.60 -5.71
CA ALA A 29 3.32 -21.20 -6.95
C ALA A 29 3.57 -22.72 -6.87
N LYS A 30 3.75 -23.26 -5.65
CA LYS A 30 3.95 -24.70 -5.40
C LYS A 30 2.66 -25.44 -5.11
N LEU A 31 1.54 -24.74 -4.96
CA LEU A 31 0.25 -25.34 -4.62
C LEU A 31 -0.60 -25.53 -5.87
N THR A 32 -1.37 -26.62 -5.88
CA THR A 32 -2.35 -26.86 -6.93
C THR A 32 -3.45 -25.82 -6.86
N GLU A 33 -3.79 -25.24 -8.01
CA GLU A 33 -4.93 -24.34 -8.14
C GLU A 33 -6.23 -25.04 -7.73
N GLY A 34 -7.17 -24.29 -7.16
CA GLY A 34 -8.42 -24.83 -6.62
C GLY A 34 -8.33 -25.38 -5.19
N THR A 35 -7.12 -25.58 -4.64
CA THR A 35 -6.97 -25.95 -3.23
C THR A 35 -7.32 -24.80 -2.28
N ALA A 36 -7.76 -25.16 -1.07
CA ALA A 36 -8.03 -24.18 -0.01
C ALA A 36 -6.76 -23.38 0.35
N GLN A 37 -5.58 -24.03 0.39
CA GLN A 37 -4.32 -23.35 0.69
C GLN A 37 -3.93 -22.35 -0.40
N HIS A 38 -4.13 -22.69 -1.68
CA HIS A 38 -3.89 -21.77 -2.80
C HIS A 38 -4.79 -20.52 -2.69
N SER A 39 -6.08 -20.71 -2.42
CA SER A 39 -7.02 -19.60 -2.23
C SER A 39 -6.70 -18.73 -1.01
N LEU A 40 -6.27 -19.35 0.09
CA LEU A 40 -5.85 -18.64 1.30
C LEU A 40 -4.62 -17.75 1.04
N LEU A 41 -3.59 -18.27 0.36
CA LEU A 41 -2.40 -17.49 0.03
C LEU A 41 -2.71 -16.35 -0.93
N ARG A 42 -3.57 -16.56 -1.92
CA ARG A 42 -4.07 -15.49 -2.80
C ARG A 42 -4.69 -14.35 -2.01
N ASN A 43 -5.55 -14.67 -1.04
CA ASN A 43 -6.23 -13.66 -0.22
C ASN A 43 -5.24 -12.91 0.69
N ARG A 44 -4.26 -13.62 1.26
CA ARG A 44 -3.18 -13.02 2.05
C ARG A 44 -2.33 -12.05 1.23
N ILE A 45 -1.92 -12.44 0.03
CA ILE A 45 -1.15 -11.58 -0.87
C ILE A 45 -1.94 -10.30 -1.19
N LYS A 46 -3.23 -10.43 -1.53
CA LYS A 46 -4.09 -9.26 -1.78
C LYS A 46 -4.16 -8.32 -0.57
N ALA A 47 -4.37 -8.85 0.63
CA ALA A 47 -4.41 -8.04 1.85
C ALA A 47 -3.07 -7.33 2.12
N LEU A 48 -1.95 -8.03 1.94
CA LEU A 48 -0.61 -7.46 2.14
C LEU A 48 -0.30 -6.36 1.11
N ARG A 49 -0.72 -6.52 -0.14
CA ARG A 49 -0.57 -5.49 -1.19
C ARG A 49 -1.40 -4.25 -0.87
N VAL A 50 -2.60 -4.40 -0.33
CA VAL A 50 -3.41 -3.27 0.14
C VAL A 50 -2.72 -2.57 1.32
N ALA A 51 -2.20 -3.32 2.28
CA ALA A 51 -1.45 -2.75 3.40
C ALA A 51 -0.19 -1.99 2.93
N GLU A 52 0.59 -2.57 2.03
CA GLU A 52 1.76 -1.94 1.39
C GLU A 52 1.38 -0.62 0.70
N ALA A 53 0.30 -0.62 -0.09
CA ALA A 53 -0.17 0.60 -0.77
C ALA A 53 -0.63 1.69 0.20
N LEU A 54 -1.33 1.33 1.29
CA LEU A 54 -1.76 2.29 2.32
C LEU A 54 -0.57 2.89 3.08
N ILE A 55 0.46 2.08 3.36
CA ILE A 55 1.69 2.55 4.01
C ILE A 55 2.42 3.52 3.08
N LEU A 56 2.59 3.17 1.80
CA LEU A 56 3.20 4.05 0.81
C LEU A 56 2.42 5.36 0.68
N GLN A 57 1.09 5.30 0.59
CA GLN A 57 0.25 6.49 0.54
C GLN A 57 0.40 7.37 1.80
N ALA A 58 0.59 6.78 2.98
CA ALA A 58 0.83 7.52 4.21
C ALA A 58 2.25 8.12 4.30
N LEU A 59 3.21 7.57 3.56
CA LEU A 59 4.59 8.06 3.46
C LEU A 59 4.74 9.17 2.41
N GLU A 60 3.91 9.17 1.38
CA GLU A 60 3.87 10.27 0.41
C GLU A 60 3.35 11.55 1.10
N PRO A 61 4.15 12.62 1.18
CA PRO A 61 3.62 13.90 1.65
C PRO A 61 2.53 14.33 0.67
N SER A 62 1.35 14.68 1.21
CA SER A 62 0.19 15.15 0.47
C SER A 62 0.63 15.93 -0.77
N LYS A 63 0.24 15.47 -1.97
CA LYS A 63 0.27 16.34 -3.17
C LYS A 63 -0.29 17.68 -2.72
N ALA A 64 0.54 18.71 -2.81
CA ALA A 64 0.13 20.06 -2.51
C ALA A 64 -1.17 20.30 -3.27
N GLN A 65 -2.22 20.70 -2.57
CA GLN A 65 -3.31 21.41 -3.20
C GLN A 65 -2.67 22.64 -3.83
N GLU A 66 -2.50 22.63 -5.16
CA GLU A 66 -2.26 23.86 -5.88
C GLU A 66 -3.39 24.82 -5.50
N PRO A 67 -3.09 26.02 -5.00
CA PRO A 67 -4.12 27.03 -4.85
C PRO A 67 -4.67 27.30 -6.25
N ASP A 68 -5.98 27.17 -6.40
CA ASP A 68 -6.75 27.71 -7.52
C ASP A 68 -6.52 29.22 -7.56
N GLU A 69 -5.45 29.65 -8.22
CA GLU A 69 -5.23 31.04 -8.60
C GLU A 69 -6.24 31.35 -9.71
N ARG A 70 -7.44 31.75 -9.29
CA ARG A 70 -8.31 32.60 -10.08
C ARG A 70 -7.53 33.86 -10.45
N GLN A 71 -6.85 33.82 -11.59
CA GLN A 71 -6.38 35.02 -12.25
C GLN A 71 -7.59 35.70 -12.89
N GLU A 72 -8.13 36.63 -12.12
CA GLU A 72 -8.95 37.74 -12.61
C GLU A 72 -8.16 38.47 -13.69
N GLN A 73 -8.53 38.26 -14.95
CA GLN A 73 -8.11 39.14 -16.04
C GLN A 73 -9.30 40.04 -16.38
N PRO A 74 -9.24 41.36 -16.13
CA PRO A 74 -10.07 42.29 -16.84
C PRO A 74 -9.42 42.51 -18.21
N ASN A 75 -10.12 42.21 -19.30
CA ASN A 75 -9.84 42.78 -20.62
C ASN A 75 -11.02 42.53 -21.58
N ASP A 76 -11.97 43.46 -21.59
CA ASP A 76 -12.24 44.37 -22.72
C ASP A 76 -13.14 45.53 -22.23
#